data_AF-A0A9E4L2Z4-F1
#
_entry.id   AF-A0A9E4L2Z4-F1
#
_cell.length_a   1.000
_cell.length_b   1.000
_cell.length_c   1.000
_cell.angle_alpha   90.00
_cell.angle_beta   90.00
_cell.angle_gamma   90.00
#
_symmetry.space_group_name_H-M   'P 1'
#
loop_
_entity.id
_entity.type
_entity.pdbx_description
1 polymer ?
#
loop_
_entity_poly.entity_id
_entity_poly.type
_entity_poly.pdbx_seq_one_letter_code
_entity_poly.pdbx_strand_id
1 'polypeptide(L)' 'MRDIAAGEELTHDWAMTDDEPDEMECRCGAVNCRKIVTGQDWRRKDLQEKYAGYMSWYLLEKIERETPDENRA' A
#
# COMPACT_ATOMS: atom_id res chain seq x y z
N MET A 1 -1.89 6.35 -8.99
CA MET A 1 -3.28 6.71 -9.32
C MET A 1 -3.42 6.86 -10.83
N ARG A 2 -4.61 6.61 -11.38
CA ARG A 2 -4.89 6.68 -12.82
C ARG A 2 -6.36 6.96 -13.07
N ASP A 3 -6.68 7.38 -14.29
CA ASP A 3 -8.05 7.44 -14.78
C ASP A 3 -8.65 6.02 -14.92
N ILE A 4 -9.97 5.93 -14.74
CA ILE A 4 -10.76 4.70 -14.79
C ILE A 4 -11.81 4.85 -15.89
N ALA A 5 -11.94 3.84 -16.75
CA ALA A 5 -12.96 3.84 -17.80
C ALA A 5 -14.35 3.44 -17.27
N ALA A 6 -15.41 3.87 -17.95
CA ALA A 6 -16.77 3.44 -17.60
C ALA A 6 -16.91 1.91 -17.72
N GLY A 7 -17.45 1.28 -16.67
CA GLY A 7 -17.61 -0.17 -16.59
C GLY A 7 -16.37 -0.95 -16.15
N GLU A 8 -15.25 -0.27 -15.89
CA GLU A 8 -14.06 -0.89 -15.31
C GLU A 8 -14.23 -1.15 -13.81
N GLU A 9 -13.67 -2.27 -13.32
CA GLU A 9 -13.64 -2.58 -11.89
C GLU A 9 -12.74 -1.60 -11.14
N LEU A 10 -13.28 -1.02 -10.06
CA LEU A 10 -12.48 -0.22 -9.15
C LEU A 10 -11.60 -1.14 -8.30
N THR A 11 -10.29 -0.94 -8.40
CA THR A 11 -9.29 -1.69 -7.67
C THR A 11 -8.46 -0.75 -6.82
N HIS A 12 -8.06 -1.22 -5.64
CA HIS A 12 -7.06 -0.53 -4.82
C HIS A 12 -6.03 -1.54 -4.33
N ASP A 13 -4.91 -1.00 -3.84
CA ASP A 13 -3.86 -1.79 -3.23
C ASP A 13 -4.06 -1.86 -1.71
N TRP A 14 -4.17 -3.08 -1.17
CA TRP A 14 -4.31 -3.33 0.28
C TRP A 14 -3.15 -2.77 1.11
N ALA A 15 -1.95 -2.61 0.52
CA ALA A 15 -0.81 -2.00 1.21
C ALA A 15 -1.07 -0.55 1.66
N MET A 16 -2.10 0.12 1.13
CA MET A 16 -2.48 1.48 1.54
C MET A 16 -3.44 1.51 2.73
N THR A 17 -3.99 0.37 3.15
CA THR A 17 -5.11 0.33 4.09
C THR A 17 -5.05 -0.76 5.14
N ASP A 18 -4.26 -1.82 4.93
CA ASP A 18 -4.26 -3.01 5.77
C ASP A 18 -3.04 -3.08 6.68
N ASP A 19 -3.21 -3.69 7.86
CA ASP A 19 -2.17 -3.95 8.87
C ASP A 19 -2.42 -5.29 9.62
N GLU A 20 -3.35 -6.12 9.17
CA GLU A 20 -3.52 -7.44 9.75
C GLU A 20 -2.41 -8.40 9.28
N PRO A 21 -2.03 -9.43 10.05
CA PRO A 21 -0.97 -10.36 9.66
C PRO A 21 -1.40 -11.36 8.58
N ASP A 22 -2.59 -11.20 8.02
CA ASP A 22 -3.17 -12.11 7.04
C ASP A 22 -2.51 -11.99 5.67
N GLU A 23 -2.59 -13.08 4.91
CA GLU A 23 -2.09 -13.17 3.55
C GLU A 23 -3.20 -13.64 2.59
N MET A 24 -3.16 -13.15 1.36
CA MET A 24 -4.09 -13.56 0.31
C MET A 24 -3.41 -13.77 -1.03
N GLU A 25 -3.88 -14.77 -1.77
CA GLU A 25 -3.52 -14.96 -3.18
C GLU A 25 -4.15 -13.85 -4.04
N CYS A 26 -3.32 -13.07 -4.73
CA CYS A 26 -3.73 -11.96 -5.57
C CYS A 26 -3.93 -12.39 -7.03
N ARG A 27 -5.11 -12.07 -7.55
CA ARG A 27 -5.56 -12.42 -8.91
C ARG A 27 -5.77 -11.21 -9.81
N CYS A 28 -5.16 -10.06 -9.48
CA CYS A 28 -5.40 -8.79 -10.18
C CYS A 28 -4.92 -8.73 -11.64
N GLY A 29 -4.12 -9.70 -12.10
CA GLY A 29 -3.61 -9.74 -13.47
C GLY A 29 -2.54 -8.70 -13.84
N ALA A 30 -2.16 -7.80 -12.93
CA ALA A 30 -1.15 -6.78 -13.20
C ALA A 30 0.24 -7.39 -13.50
N VAL A 31 0.98 -6.75 -14.41
CA VAL A 31 2.33 -7.18 -14.82
C VAL A 31 3.29 -7.25 -13.62
N ASN A 32 3.16 -6.32 -12.68
CA ASN A 32 3.93 -6.25 -11.44
C ASN A 32 3.17 -6.79 -10.22
N CYS A 33 2.24 -7.73 -10.42
CA CYS A 33 1.50 -8.35 -9.33
C CYS A 33 2.45 -9.08 -8.36
N ARG A 34 2.29 -8.81 -7.05
CA ARG A 34 3.05 -9.43 -5.95
C ARG A 34 2.74 -10.92 -5.75
N LYS A 35 1.68 -11.43 -6.39
CA LYS A 35 1.12 -12.78 -6.29
C LYS A 35 0.53 -13.11 -4.92
N ILE A 36 1.22 -12.80 -3.84
CA ILE A 36 0.71 -12.81 -2.48
C ILE A 36 0.69 -11.38 -1.97
N VAL A 37 -0.44 -10.95 -1.43
CA VAL A 37 -0.57 -9.69 -0.71
C VAL A 37 -0.60 -10.02 0.77
N THR A 38 0.18 -9.28 1.55
CA THR A 38 0.21 -9.40 3.00
C THR A 38 -0.33 -8.12 3.62
N GLY A 39 -1.01 -8.19 4.75
CA GLY A 39 -1.41 -6.98 5.46
C GLY A 39 -0.22 -6.21 6.05
N GLN A 40 1.01 -6.73 5.97
CA GLN A 40 2.23 -5.99 6.35
C GLN A 40 2.96 -5.35 5.15
N ASP A 41 2.38 -5.38 3.94
CA ASP A 41 3.00 -4.83 2.73
C ASP A 41 3.27 -3.32 2.82
N TRP A 42 2.56 -2.59 3.68
CA TRP A 42 2.77 -1.15 3.93
C TRP A 42 4.18 -0.83 4.42
N ARG A 43 4.92 -1.79 4.99
CA ARG A 43 6.31 -1.63 5.44
C ARG A 43 7.32 -1.58 4.29
N ARG A 44 6.94 -2.02 3.09
CA ARG A 44 7.84 -2.09 1.95
C ARG A 44 8.13 -0.70 1.39
N LYS A 45 9.41 -0.33 1.32
CA LYS A 45 9.84 1.00 0.87
C LYS A 45 9.41 1.33 -0.56
N ASP A 46 9.42 0.35 -1.46
CA ASP A 46 8.95 0.54 -2.84
C ASP A 46 7.45 0.89 -2.90
N LEU A 47 6.63 0.36 -1.99
CA LEU A 47 5.21 0.69 -1.90
C LEU A 47 4.96 2.02 -1.18
N GLN A 48 5.76 2.34 -0.15
CA GLN A 48 5.71 3.65 0.51
C GLN A 48 6.01 4.79 -0.48
N GLU A 49 7.05 4.64 -1.31
CA GLU A 49 7.40 5.61 -2.35
C GLU A 49 6.31 5.70 -3.43
N LYS A 50 5.83 4.55 -3.91
CA LYS A 50 4.80 4.48 -4.96
C LYS A 50 3.47 5.11 -4.54
N TYR A 51 3.09 4.96 -3.28
CA TYR A 51 1.80 5.40 -2.74
C TYR A 51 1.89 6.59 -1.79
N ALA A 52 3.02 7.33 -1.82
CA ALA A 52 3.20 8.54 -1.04
C ALA A 52 2.01 9.51 -1.24
N GLY A 53 1.39 9.92 -0.13
CA GLY A 53 0.21 10.78 -0.12
C GLY A 53 -1.15 10.07 -0.30
N TYR A 54 -1.17 8.75 -0.52
CA TYR A 54 -2.41 7.96 -0.69
C TYR A 54 -2.63 6.90 0.39
N MET A 55 -1.62 6.61 1.21
CA MET A 55 -1.74 5.65 2.32
C MET A 55 -2.65 6.19 3.41
N SER A 56 -3.38 5.29 4.07
CA SER A 56 -4.23 5.63 5.21
C SER A 56 -3.41 6.27 6.31
N TRP A 57 -3.97 7.31 6.94
CA TRP A 57 -3.29 8.10 7.96
C TRP A 57 -2.65 7.26 9.07
N TYR A 58 -3.33 6.22 9.54
CA TYR A 58 -2.81 5.37 10.62
C TYR A 58 -1.57 4.55 10.21
N LEU A 59 -1.43 4.20 8.93
CA LEU A 59 -0.23 3.56 8.41
C LEU A 59 0.92 4.55 8.31
N LEU A 60 0.64 5.80 7.94
CA LEU A 60 1.65 6.87 7.95
C LEU A 60 2.22 7.08 9.36
N GLU A 61 1.36 7.10 10.39
CA GLU A 61 1.81 7.17 11.78
C GLU A 61 2.72 5.97 12.16
N LYS A 62 2.40 4.77 11.70
CA LYS A 62 3.22 3.57 11.94
C LYS A 62 4.56 3.66 11.22
N ILE A 63 4.58 4.09 9.96
CA ILE A 63 5.81 4.28 9.17
C ILE A 63 6.73 5.29 9.84
N GLU A 64 6.18 6.41 10.35
CA GLU A 64 6.93 7.43 11.08
C GLU A 64 7.51 6.89 12.39
N ARG A 65 6.76 6.05 13.13
CA ARG A 65 7.28 5.39 14.34
C ARG A 65 8.40 4.39 14.06
N GLU A 66 8.35 3.68 12.93
CA GLU A 66 9.36 2.69 12.54
C GLU A 66 10.58 3.29 11.86
N THR A 67 10.39 4.44 11.20
CA THR A 67 11.46 5.22 10.58
C THR A 67 11.28 6.70 10.96
N PRO A 68 11.70 7.08 12.19
CA PRO A 68 11.63 8.48 12.61
C PRO A 68 12.46 9.34 11.66
N ASP A 69 11.84 10.35 11.07
CA ASP A 69 12.55 11.33 10.26
C ASP A 69 13.33 12.27 11.20
N GLU A 70 14.65 12.14 11.25
CA GLU A 70 15.51 12.88 12.19
C GLU A 70 15.50 14.40 11.96
N ASN A 71 14.87 14.89 10.87
CA ASN A 71 14.94 16.28 10.43
C ASN A 71 13.67 17.11 10.63
N ARG A 72 12.68 16.62 11.38
CA ARG A 72 11.40 17.33 11.57
C ARG A 72 11.20 17.71 13.04
N ALA A 73 11.87 18.80 13.44
CA ALA A 73 11.67 19.54 14.69
C ALA A 73 10.83 20.79 14.46
#